data_AF-A0A317ZKV7-F1
#
_entry.id   AF-A0A317ZKV7-F1
#
_cell.length_a   1.000
_cell.length_b   1.000
_cell.length_c   1.000
_cell.angle_alpha   90.00
_cell.angle_beta   90.00
_cell.angle_gamma   90.00
#
_symmetry.space_group_name_H-M   'P 1'
#
loop_
_entity.id
_entity.type
_entity.pdbx_description
1 polymer ?
#
loop_
_entity_poly.entity_id
_entity_poly.type
_entity_poly.pdbx_seq_one_letter_code
_entity_poly.pdbx_strand_id
1 'polypeptide(L)' 'MNKDQIRQFLKVATGAEPPQDGLSIRKALAGLDAIAKEEALPRDLAHYLSRRSYMKALEWLENPDMPHEA' A
#
# COMPACT_ATOMS: atom_id res chain seq x y z
N MET A 1 0.54 -1.38 12.94
CA MET A 1 0.55 -0.96 11.52
C MET A 1 1.47 0.25 11.34
N ASN A 2 2.54 0.13 10.56
CA ASN A 2 3.43 1.25 10.24
C ASN A 2 3.04 1.85 8.88
N LYS A 3 2.33 3.00 8.87
CA LYS A 3 1.86 3.66 7.64
C LYS A 3 3.00 4.04 6.70
N ASP A 4 4.17 4.40 7.22
CA ASP A 4 5.31 4.81 6.39
C ASP A 4 5.89 3.63 5.61
N GLN A 5 5.90 2.43 6.22
CA GLN A 5 6.31 1.21 5.55
C GLN A 5 5.35 0.84 4.40
N ILE A 6 4.04 0.93 4.65
CA ILE A 6 3.02 0.67 3.61
C ILE A 6 3.19 1.66 2.47
N ARG A 7 3.38 2.95 2.78
CA ARG A 7 3.63 3.99 1.78
C ARG A 7 4.87 3.68 0.94
N GLN A 8 5.99 3.29 1.55
CA GLN A 8 7.20 2.94 0.81
C GLN A 8 6.97 1.77 -0.15
N PHE A 9 6.28 0.72 0.32
CA PHE A 9 5.97 -0.43 -0.53
C PHE A 9 5.05 -0.05 -1.68
N LEU A 10 4.04 0.77 -1.43
CA LEU A 10 3.13 1.24 -2.47
C LEU A 10 3.85 2.09 -3.51
N LYS A 11 4.70 3.04 -3.10
CA LYS A 11 5.49 3.86 -4.02
C LYS A 11 6.41 3.03 -4.92
N VAL A 12 7.04 1.99 -4.38
CA VAL A 12 7.85 1.06 -5.17
C VAL A 12 6.96 0.21 -6.09
N ALA A 13 5.81 -0.25 -5.62
CA ALA A 13 4.89 -1.08 -6.40
C ALA A 13 4.19 -0.32 -7.54
N THR A 14 3.94 0.98 -7.38
CA THR A 14 3.39 1.87 -8.42
C THR A 14 4.45 2.49 -9.32
N GLY A 15 5.74 2.31 -8.99
CA GLY A 15 6.86 2.93 -9.70
C GLY A 15 7.01 4.44 -9.45
N ALA A 16 6.31 4.98 -8.45
CA ALA A 16 6.46 6.37 -8.01
C ALA A 16 7.86 6.63 -7.42
N GLU A 17 8.48 5.60 -6.84
CA GLU A 17 9.88 5.62 -6.41
C GLU A 17 10.62 4.36 -6.89
N PRO A 18 11.92 4.47 -7.21
CA PRO A 18 12.73 3.30 -7.52
C PRO A 18 12.94 2.45 -6.25
N PRO A 19 13.21 1.14 -6.38
CA PRO A 19 13.60 0.31 -5.26
C PRO A 19 14.96 0.78 -4.65
N GLN A 20 15.04 0.91 -3.33
CA GLN A 20 16.22 1.39 -2.59
C GLN A 20 16.54 0.48 -1.39
N ASP A 21 17.76 0.54 -0.85
CA ASP A 21 18.15 -0.11 0.41
C ASP A 21 17.78 -1.61 0.54
N GLY A 22 17.93 -2.36 -0.56
CA GLY A 22 17.62 -3.80 -0.59
C GLY A 22 16.13 -4.13 -0.56
N LEU A 23 15.25 -3.12 -0.58
CA LEU A 23 13.84 -3.27 -0.98
C LEU A 23 13.80 -3.46 -2.49
N SER A 24 13.20 -4.57 -2.93
CA SER A 24 12.92 -4.83 -4.34
C SER A 24 11.41 -4.76 -4.57
N ILE A 25 10.98 -4.62 -5.83
CA ILE A 25 9.55 -4.65 -6.16
C ILE A 25 8.89 -5.96 -5.68
N ARG A 26 9.59 -7.09 -5.76
CA ARG A 26 9.11 -8.38 -5.24
C ARG A 26 8.90 -8.33 -3.72
N LYS A 27 9.83 -7.73 -2.97
CA LYS A 27 9.70 -7.57 -1.51
C LYS A 27 8.59 -6.61 -1.14
N ALA A 28 8.43 -5.51 -1.88
CA ALA A 28 7.34 -4.56 -1.69
C ALA A 28 5.98 -5.25 -1.88
N LEU A 29 5.79 -5.98 -2.99
CA LEU A 29 4.56 -6.72 -3.26
C LEU A 29 4.27 -7.80 -2.19
N ALA A 30 5.28 -8.58 -1.79
CA ALA A 30 5.12 -9.57 -0.73
C ALA A 30 4.77 -8.93 0.62
N GLY A 31 5.33 -7.76 0.92
CA GLY A 31 4.98 -6.97 2.10
C GLY A 31 3.54 -6.49 2.07
N LEU A 32 3.07 -5.96 0.94
CA LEU A 32 1.68 -5.54 0.76
C LEU A 32 0.70 -6.72 0.87
N ASP A 33 1.03 -7.87 0.29
CA ASP A 33 0.23 -9.10 0.41
C ASP A 33 0.15 -9.61 1.87
N ALA A 34 1.19 -9.39 2.69
CA ALA A 34 1.19 -9.71 4.11
C ALA A 34 0.36 -8.71 4.92
N ILE A 35 0.53 -7.41 4.66
CA ILE A 35 -0.22 -6.32 5.30
C ILE A 35 -1.72 -6.44 5.01
N ALA A 36 -2.10 -6.84 3.79
CA ALA A 36 -3.50 -7.04 3.41
C ALA A 36 -4.24 -8.10 4.25
N LYS A 37 -3.51 -8.95 4.98
CA LYS A 37 -4.04 -10.00 5.86
C LYS A 37 -4.06 -9.58 7.33
N GLU A 38 -3.56 -8.39 7.68
CA GLU A 38 -3.61 -7.88 9.05
C GLU A 38 -5.03 -7.48 9.43
N GLU A 39 -5.54 -7.99 10.57
CA GLU A 39 -6.88 -7.68 11.07
C GLU A 39 -7.04 -6.20 11.51
N ALA A 40 -5.94 -5.53 11.82
CA ALA A 40 -5.93 -4.13 12.28
C ALA A 40 -5.86 -3.10 11.13
N LEU A 41 -5.98 -3.55 9.88
CA LEU A 41 -5.92 -2.68 8.71
C LEU A 41 -7.26 -1.95 8.51
N PRO A 42 -7.27 -0.62 8.26
CA PRO A 42 -8.49 0.10 7.92
C PRO A 42 -9.22 -0.55 6.75
N ARG A 43 -10.56 -0.64 6.83
CA ARG A 43 -11.40 -1.39 5.88
C ARG A 43 -11.13 -1.01 4.42
N ASP A 44 -11.03 0.28 4.12
CA ASP A 44 -10.84 0.77 2.75
C ASP A 44 -9.43 0.45 2.24
N LEU A 45 -8.40 0.60 3.09
CA LEU A 45 -7.04 0.21 2.75
C LEU A 45 -6.94 -1.31 2.52
N ALA A 46 -7.59 -2.12 3.36
CA ALA A 46 -7.70 -3.56 3.16
C ALA A 46 -8.40 -3.92 1.84
N HIS A 47 -9.46 -3.19 1.51
CA HIS A 47 -10.16 -3.35 0.23
C HIS A 47 -9.23 -3.09 -0.95
N TYR A 48 -8.52 -1.96 -0.98
CA TYR A 48 -7.61 -1.64 -2.09
C TYR A 48 -6.43 -2.61 -2.19
N LEU A 49 -5.81 -2.98 -1.07
CA LEU A 49 -4.69 -3.91 -1.06
C LEU A 49 -5.10 -5.32 -1.53
N SER A 50 -6.24 -5.84 -1.07
CA SER A 50 -6.73 -7.16 -1.49
C SER A 50 -7.05 -7.25 -2.99
N ARG A 51 -7.41 -6.12 -3.61
CA ARG A 51 -7.64 -6.01 -5.07
C ARG A 51 -6.40 -5.58 -5.85
N ARG A 52 -5.24 -5.48 -5.21
CA ARG A 52 -3.98 -4.98 -5.79
C ARG A 52 -4.14 -3.60 -6.47
N SER A 53 -5.07 -2.79 -5.97
CA SER A 53 -5.30 -1.42 -6.43
C SER A 53 -4.33 -0.47 -5.75
N TYR A 54 -3.03 -0.61 -6.02
CA TYR A 54 -1.97 0.07 -5.29
C TYR A 54 -1.97 1.59 -5.46
N MET A 55 -2.37 2.12 -6.61
CA MET A 55 -2.55 3.58 -6.78
C MET A 55 -3.62 4.11 -5.83
N LYS A 56 -4.81 3.51 -5.81
CA LYS A 56 -5.90 3.90 -4.89
C LYS A 56 -5.49 3.77 -3.41
N ALA A 57 -4.75 2.71 -3.07
CA ALA A 57 -4.22 2.54 -1.72
C ALA A 57 -3.22 3.64 -1.32
N LEU A 58 -2.38 4.09 -2.28
CA LEU A 58 -1.44 5.19 -2.06
C LEU A 58 -2.17 6.52 -1.90
N GLU A 59 -3.12 6.82 -2.80
CA GLU A 59 -3.98 8.01 -2.74
C GLU A 59 -4.76 8.09 -1.41
N TRP A 60 -5.31 6.95 -0.95
CA TRP A 60 -5.99 6.86 0.34
C TRP A 60 -5.04 7.13 1.52
N LEU A 61 -3.80 6.64 1.47
CA LEU A 61 -2.81 6.92 2.53
C LEU A 61 -2.33 8.37 2.56
N GLU A 62 -2.37 9.06 1.43
CA GLU A 62 -2.05 10.49 1.33
C GLU A 62 -3.22 11.34 1.80
N ASN A 63 -4.47 10.93 1.53
CA ASN A 63 -5.68 11.69 1.86
C ASN A 63 -6.81 10.80 2.40
N PRO A 64 -6.72 10.28 3.63
CA PRO A 64 -7.69 9.30 4.13
C PRO A 64 -9.11 9.85 4.34
N ASP A 65 -9.29 11.17 4.44
CA ASP A 65 -10.58 11.83 4.69
C ASP A 65 -11.35 12.19 3.40
N MET A 66 -10.76 11.96 2.21
CA MET A 66 -11.47 12.20 0.95
C MET A 66 -12.40 11.04 0.61
N PRO A 67 -13.56 11.31 -0.03
CA PRO A 67 -14.39 10.26 -0.59
C PRO A 67 -13.64 9.60 -1.76
N HIS A 68 -13.04 8.45 -1.51
CA HIS A 68 -12.40 7.64 -2.56
C HIS A 68 -13.45 6.73 -3.18
N GLU A 69 -13.85 6.98 -4.42
CA GLU A 69 -14.78 6.09 -5.13
C GLU A 69 -14.11 4.72 -5.38
N ALA A 70 -14.73 3.66 -4.85
CA ALA A 70 -14.23 2.29 -4.86
C ALA A 70 -14.28 1.63 -6.25
#